data_AF-A0A1M6T8X9-F1
#
_entry.id   AF-A0A1M6T8X9-F1
#
_cell.length_a   1.000
_cell.length_b   1.000
_cell.length_c   1.000
_cell.angle_alpha   90.00
_cell.angle_beta   90.00
_cell.angle_gamma   90.00
#
_symmetry.space_group_name_H-M   'P 1'
#
loop_
_entity.id
_entity.type
_entity.pdbx_description
1 polymer ?
#
loop_
_entity_poly.entity_id
_entity_poly.type
_entity_poly.pdbx_seq_one_letter_code
_entity_poly.pdbx_strand_id
1 'polypeptide(L)'
;MRNKAKIFLLAIAGLLTAACNRGVIYNHYEHVDNDGWERNDTIHFYIPRVQQSGNYRQQVMLRTDNSMPFRSLSVIVEQDIYPRGQKLRKRIECPLIEADGHVMGKGIGCYQYTFDVDNVELYEGDSLHIYVMHHMKRETMPGINDVGILISK
;
A
#
# COMPACT_ATOMS: atom_id res chain seq x y z
N MET A 1 -14.93 -45.99 14.88
CA MET A 1 -14.41 -45.22 13.72
C MET A 1 -15.17 -43.91 13.47
N ARG A 2 -16.51 -43.87 13.61
CA ARG A 2 -17.36 -42.69 13.35
C ARG A 2 -17.08 -41.43 14.20
N ASN A 3 -16.65 -41.57 15.46
CA ASN A 3 -16.34 -40.42 16.33
C ASN A 3 -14.98 -39.78 16.05
N LYS A 4 -13.99 -40.56 15.58
CA LYS A 4 -12.67 -40.04 15.20
C LYS A 4 -12.76 -39.15 13.96
N ALA A 5 -13.62 -39.51 13.00
CA ALA A 5 -13.90 -38.70 11.81
C ALA A 5 -14.58 -37.36 12.16
N LYS A 6 -15.50 -37.35 13.13
CA LYS A 6 -16.15 -36.12 13.61
C LYS A 6 -15.18 -35.17 14.33
N ILE A 7 -14.29 -35.71 15.17
CA ILE A 7 -13.25 -34.93 15.84
C ILE A 7 -12.28 -34.33 14.83
N PHE A 8 -11.90 -35.10 13.81
CA PHE A 8 -11.02 -34.64 12.73
C PHE A 8 -11.68 -33.53 11.89
N LEU A 9 -12.96 -33.67 11.55
CA LEU A 9 -13.75 -32.63 10.87
C LEU A 9 -13.87 -31.34 11.70
N LEU A 10 -14.06 -31.46 13.02
CA LEU A 10 -14.14 -30.31 13.92
C LEU A 10 -12.79 -29.58 14.04
N ALA A 11 -11.68 -30.33 14.04
CA ALA A 11 -10.34 -29.77 14.05
C ALA A 11 -10.02 -29.03 12.74
N ILE A 12 -10.38 -29.59 11.58
CA ILE A 12 -10.24 -28.92 10.28
C ILE A 12 -11.08 -27.65 10.22
N ALA A 13 -12.32 -27.67 10.74
CA ALA A 13 -13.17 -26.50 10.79
C ALA A 13 -12.60 -25.36 11.67
N GLY A 14 -11.92 -25.70 12.78
CA GLY A 14 -11.24 -24.72 13.64
C GLY A 14 -9.99 -24.08 13.03
N LEU A 15 -9.28 -24.78 12.13
CA LEU A 15 -8.12 -24.22 11.42
C LEU A 15 -8.53 -23.18 10.35
N LEU A 16 -9.74 -23.28 9.79
CA LEU A 16 -10.21 -22.37 8.74
C LEU A 16 -10.48 -20.94 9.24
N THR A 17 -10.61 -20.71 10.55
CA THR A 17 -10.90 -19.38 11.13
C THR A 17 -9.66 -18.61 11.60
N ALA A 18 -8.45 -19.18 11.47
CA ALA A 18 -7.23 -18.56 11.99
C ALA A 18 -6.61 -17.50 11.06
N ALA A 19 -7.07 -17.40 9.81
CA ALA A 19 -6.51 -16.50 8.81
C ALA A 19 -7.24 -15.15 8.76
N CYS A 20 -7.31 -14.43 9.89
CA CYS A 20 -7.72 -13.03 9.87
C CYS A 20 -6.50 -12.19 10.29
N ASN A 21 -5.92 -11.44 9.34
CA ASN A 21 -4.85 -10.50 9.64
C ASN A 21 -5.44 -9.30 10.39
N ARG A 22 -5.57 -9.43 11.71
CA ARG A 22 -6.38 -8.55 12.60
C ARG A 22 -5.96 -7.08 12.63
N GLY A 23 -4.86 -6.69 11.97
CA GLY A 23 -4.34 -5.33 11.97
C GLY A 23 -4.54 -4.55 10.66
N VAL A 24 -4.77 -5.20 9.52
CA VAL A 24 -4.88 -4.50 8.22
C VAL A 24 -6.29 -3.98 8.03
N ILE A 25 -6.44 -2.67 7.83
CA ILE A 25 -7.74 -2.01 7.64
C ILE A 25 -7.96 -1.54 6.20
N TYR A 26 -6.88 -1.33 5.43
CA TYR A 26 -6.94 -0.98 4.02
C TYR A 26 -5.70 -1.53 3.33
N ASN A 27 -5.88 -2.21 2.19
CA ASN A 27 -4.80 -2.76 1.38
C ASN A 27 -5.30 -2.85 -0.06
N HIS A 28 -4.94 -1.86 -0.87
CA HIS A 28 -5.44 -1.74 -2.23
C HIS A 28 -4.37 -1.20 -3.16
N TYR A 29 -4.40 -1.67 -4.41
CA TYR A 29 -3.57 -1.19 -5.50
C TYR A 29 -4.45 -0.61 -6.59
N GLU A 30 -4.00 0.49 -7.17
CA GLU A 30 -4.50 1.03 -8.42
C GLU A 30 -3.47 0.81 -9.51
N HIS A 31 -3.97 0.49 -10.70
CA HIS A 31 -3.14 0.25 -11.87
C HIS A 31 -2.65 1.56 -12.47
N VAL A 32 -1.40 1.58 -12.94
CA VAL A 32 -0.83 2.67 -13.72
C VAL A 32 -0.97 2.32 -15.20
N ASP A 33 -1.30 3.30 -16.02
CA ASP A 33 -1.42 3.11 -17.47
C ASP A 33 -0.12 2.57 -18.09
N ASN A 34 -0.25 1.77 -19.15
CA ASN A 34 0.88 1.08 -19.80
C ASN A 34 1.94 2.03 -20.36
N ASP A 35 1.58 3.28 -20.67
CA ASP A 35 2.51 4.31 -21.17
C ASP A 35 3.39 4.89 -20.04
N GLY A 36 3.14 4.49 -18.79
CA GLY A 36 3.83 4.91 -17.59
C GLY A 36 3.06 5.96 -16.80
N TRP A 37 3.57 6.29 -15.61
CA TRP A 37 2.91 7.23 -14.71
C TRP A 37 3.27 8.67 -15.05
N GLU A 38 2.31 9.48 -15.53
CA GLU A 38 2.57 10.88 -15.86
C GLU A 38 2.70 11.77 -14.61
N ARG A 39 3.44 12.88 -14.73
CA ARG A 39 3.68 13.83 -13.63
C ARG A 39 2.40 14.42 -13.07
N ASN A 40 1.43 14.66 -13.96
CA ASN A 40 0.18 15.31 -13.60
C ASN A 40 -0.90 14.29 -13.20
N ASP A 41 -0.60 12.99 -13.31
CA ASP A 41 -1.52 11.93 -12.90
C ASP A 41 -1.49 11.76 -11.39
N THR A 42 -2.68 11.78 -10.80
CA THR A 42 -2.88 11.56 -9.38
C THR A 42 -3.64 10.25 -9.19
N ILE A 43 -3.08 9.36 -8.39
CA ILE A 43 -3.72 8.09 -8.03
C ILE A 43 -4.48 8.31 -6.72
N HIS A 44 -5.77 7.97 -6.74
CA HIS A 44 -6.70 8.28 -5.67
C HIS A 44 -7.08 7.02 -4.87
N PHE A 45 -7.08 7.14 -3.55
CA PHE A 45 -7.56 6.11 -2.64
C PHE A 45 -8.59 6.69 -1.68
N TYR A 46 -9.73 6.00 -1.56
CA TYR A 46 -10.83 6.39 -0.68
C TYR A 46 -11.00 5.34 0.41
N ILE A 47 -10.56 5.69 1.62
CA ILE A 47 -10.60 4.79 2.77
C ILE A 47 -11.88 5.10 3.55
N PRO A 48 -12.72 4.08 3.81
CA PRO A 48 -13.98 4.28 4.53
C PRO A 48 -13.73 4.68 5.99
N ARG A 49 -14.81 5.06 6.68
CA ARG A 49 -14.74 5.48 8.08
C ARG A 49 -14.13 4.39 8.97
N VAL A 50 -13.10 4.75 9.73
CA VAL A 50 -12.48 3.83 10.68
C VAL A 50 -13.43 3.56 11.85
N GLN A 51 -13.44 2.31 12.32
CA GLN A 51 -14.36 1.85 13.37
C GLN A 51 -13.80 2.01 14.79
N GLN A 52 -12.54 2.42 14.92
CA GLN A 52 -11.88 2.55 16.21
C GLN A 52 -10.89 3.70 16.15
N SER A 53 -10.81 4.51 17.20
CA SER A 53 -9.73 5.47 17.35
C SER A 53 -8.38 4.75 17.51
N GLY A 54 -7.31 5.36 17.04
CA GLY A 54 -5.97 4.84 17.20
C GLY A 54 -4.94 5.50 16.30
N ASN A 55 -3.69 5.05 16.46
CA ASN A 55 -2.61 5.41 15.58
C ASN A 55 -2.46 4.35 14.49
N TYR A 56 -2.50 4.77 13.24
CA TYR A 56 -2.50 3.90 12.07
C TYR A 56 -1.21 4.08 11.30
N ARG A 57 -0.49 2.98 11.08
CA ARG A 57 0.68 2.97 10.21
C ARG A 57 0.22 3.00 8.76
N GLN A 58 0.70 4.00 8.02
CA GLN A 58 0.44 4.13 6.60
C GLN A 58 1.70 3.85 5.77
N GLN A 59 1.53 3.09 4.70
CA GLN A 59 2.59 2.72 3.79
C GLN A 59 2.13 2.91 2.34
N VAL A 60 3.06 3.34 1.47
CA VAL A 60 2.91 3.26 0.02
C VAL A 60 3.47 1.93 -0.43
N MET A 61 2.73 1.27 -1.32
CA MET A 61 3.17 0.06 -1.99
C MET A 61 3.42 0.36 -3.46
N LEU A 62 4.44 -0.25 -4.04
CA LEU A 62 4.77 -0.10 -5.45
C LEU A 62 4.93 -1.48 -6.07
N ARG A 63 4.52 -1.61 -7.32
CA ARG A 63 4.92 -2.69 -8.21
C ARG A 63 5.63 -2.13 -9.40
N THR A 64 6.84 -2.62 -9.65
CA THR A 64 7.66 -2.20 -10.79
C THR A 64 8.07 -3.40 -11.63
N ASP A 65 8.49 -3.16 -12.86
CA ASP A 65 9.11 -4.18 -13.71
C ASP A 65 10.55 -3.80 -14.12
N ASN A 66 11.12 -4.61 -15.01
CA ASN A 66 12.49 -4.43 -15.52
C ASN A 66 12.69 -3.18 -16.38
N SER A 67 11.63 -2.47 -16.78
CA SER A 67 11.71 -1.22 -17.55
C SER A 67 11.93 0.01 -16.67
N MET A 68 11.82 -0.12 -15.33
CA MET A 68 12.07 0.95 -14.38
C MET A 68 13.54 1.42 -14.46
N PRO A 69 13.82 2.65 -14.92
CA PRO A 69 15.17 3.06 -15.29
C PRO A 69 15.94 3.72 -14.14
N PHE A 70 15.33 3.84 -12.95
CA PHE A 70 15.90 4.53 -11.80
C PHE A 70 16.02 3.61 -10.59
N ARG A 71 17.03 3.88 -9.77
CA ARG A 71 17.27 3.14 -8.52
C ARG A 71 16.32 3.57 -7.40
N SER A 72 15.65 4.69 -7.53
CA SER A 72 14.66 5.18 -6.57
C SER A 72 13.52 5.91 -7.26
N LEU A 73 12.37 5.94 -6.59
CA LEU A 73 11.21 6.73 -6.94
C LEU A 73 10.91 7.70 -5.80
N SER A 74 10.80 8.98 -6.10
CA SER A 74 10.27 9.97 -5.14
C SER A 74 8.77 10.09 -5.37
N VAL A 75 7.97 9.99 -4.32
CA VAL A 75 6.52 10.20 -4.41
C VAL A 75 6.05 11.19 -3.36
N ILE A 76 5.00 11.93 -3.69
CA ILE A 76 4.26 12.76 -2.75
C ILE A 76 2.95 12.04 -2.42
N VAL A 77 2.68 11.96 -1.12
CA VAL A 77 1.43 11.45 -0.55
C VAL A 77 0.73 12.62 0.12
N GLU A 78 -0.40 13.04 -0.45
CA GLU A 78 -1.31 14.00 0.15
C GLU A 78 -2.54 13.29 0.72
N GLN A 79 -3.13 13.86 1.77
CA GLN A 79 -4.24 13.24 2.49
C GLN A 79 -5.19 14.30 3.01
N ASP A 80 -6.48 14.06 2.88
CA ASP A 80 -7.54 14.80 3.55
C ASP A 80 -8.26 13.87 4.55
N ILE A 81 -8.34 14.28 5.82
CA ILE A 81 -9.06 13.56 6.88
C ILE A 81 -10.41 14.21 7.11
N TYR A 82 -11.48 13.45 6.91
CA TYR A 82 -12.86 13.91 7.11
C TYR A 82 -13.51 13.25 8.33
N PRO A 83 -14.30 13.99 9.13
CA PRO A 83 -14.75 15.38 8.89
C PRO A 83 -13.83 16.46 9.46
N ARG A 84 -12.73 16.08 10.13
CA ARG A 84 -11.83 17.03 10.81
C ARG A 84 -11.26 18.12 9.91
N GLY A 85 -11.17 17.86 8.59
CA GLY A 85 -10.60 18.78 7.62
C GLY A 85 -9.08 18.91 7.70
N GLN A 86 -8.42 17.99 8.41
CA GLN A 86 -6.96 17.97 8.53
C GLN A 86 -6.35 17.52 7.20
N LYS A 87 -5.37 18.27 6.71
CA LYS A 87 -4.61 17.94 5.51
C LYS A 87 -3.18 17.57 5.86
N LEU A 88 -2.69 16.49 5.28
CA LEU A 88 -1.32 16.02 5.44
C LEU A 88 -0.65 15.92 4.07
N ARG A 89 0.65 16.21 4.02
CA ARG A 89 1.47 16.06 2.82
C ARG A 89 2.84 15.56 3.22
N LYS A 90 3.27 14.46 2.61
CA LYS A 90 4.59 13.86 2.82
C LYS A 90 5.24 13.55 1.49
N ARG A 91 6.52 13.91 1.35
CA ARG A 91 7.37 13.35 0.30
C ARG A 91 8.12 12.16 0.89
N ILE A 92 8.09 11.04 0.20
CA ILE A 92 8.87 9.85 0.56
C ILE A 92 9.79 9.48 -0.58
N GLU A 93 10.94 8.90 -0.22
CA GLU A 93 11.88 8.32 -1.16
C GLU A 93 11.76 6.80 -1.08
N CYS A 94 11.54 6.17 -2.23
CA CYS A 94 11.35 4.74 -2.38
C CYS A 94 12.59 4.16 -3.09
N PRO A 95 13.63 3.74 -2.36
CA PRO A 95 14.76 3.03 -2.96
C PRO A 95 14.29 1.67 -3.48
N LEU A 96 14.53 1.42 -4.76
CA LEU A 96 14.15 0.20 -5.47
C LEU A 96 15.34 -0.74 -5.68
N ILE A 97 16.53 -0.16 -5.83
CA ILE A 97 17.78 -0.88 -6.11
C ILE A 97 18.85 -0.38 -5.13
N GLU A 98 19.59 -1.31 -4.54
CA GLU A 98 20.72 -1.03 -3.65
C GLU A 98 21.93 -0.45 -4.40
N ALA A 99 22.93 0.00 -3.66
CA ALA A 99 24.14 0.60 -4.24
C ALA A 99 24.92 -0.39 -5.14
N ASP A 100 24.92 -1.67 -4.77
CA ASP A 100 25.57 -2.77 -5.48
C ASP A 100 24.79 -3.29 -6.69
N GLY A 101 23.57 -2.79 -6.91
CA GLY A 101 22.69 -3.18 -8.02
C GLY A 101 21.66 -4.25 -7.67
N HIS A 102 21.58 -4.71 -6.41
CA HIS A 102 20.55 -5.65 -5.99
C HIS A 102 19.15 -5.00 -5.98
N VAL A 103 18.15 -5.67 -6.58
CA VAL A 103 16.76 -5.21 -6.56
C VAL A 103 16.15 -5.54 -5.19
N MET A 104 15.68 -4.51 -4.48
CA MET A 104 15.14 -4.66 -3.12
C MET A 104 13.74 -5.30 -3.08
N GLY A 105 13.03 -5.24 -4.20
CA GLY A 105 11.65 -5.71 -4.30
C GLY A 105 11.55 -7.21 -4.42
N LYS A 106 10.42 -7.77 -3.98
CA LYS A 106 10.16 -9.21 -4.05
C LYS A 106 9.46 -9.56 -5.36
N GLY A 107 9.95 -10.60 -6.05
CA GLY A 107 9.32 -11.15 -7.24
C GLY A 107 10.32 -11.44 -8.37
N ILE A 108 9.82 -11.88 -9.51
CA ILE A 108 10.61 -12.21 -10.70
C ILE A 108 9.96 -11.48 -11.89
N GLY A 109 10.65 -10.49 -12.47
CA GLY A 109 10.13 -9.68 -13.57
C GLY A 109 9.07 -8.63 -13.18
N CYS A 110 8.39 -8.81 -12.05
CA CYS A 110 7.58 -7.80 -11.37
C CYS A 110 7.94 -7.80 -9.89
N TYR A 111 8.32 -6.64 -9.37
CA TYR A 111 8.89 -6.46 -8.04
C TYR A 111 7.95 -5.66 -7.15
N GLN A 112 7.67 -6.19 -5.96
CA GLN A 112 6.81 -5.57 -4.96
C GLN A 112 7.62 -4.90 -3.85
N TYR A 113 7.20 -3.70 -3.48
CA TYR A 113 7.82 -2.88 -2.44
C TYR A 113 6.78 -2.32 -1.48
N THR A 114 7.22 -1.98 -0.28
CA THR A 114 6.38 -1.33 0.73
C THR A 114 7.26 -0.36 1.52
N PHE A 115 6.85 0.91 1.56
CA PHE A 115 7.60 2.01 2.18
C PHE A 115 6.72 2.74 3.18
N ASP A 116 7.27 3.03 4.36
CA ASP A 116 6.57 3.80 5.39
C ASP A 116 6.35 5.25 4.94
N VAL A 117 5.13 5.75 5.13
CA VAL A 117 4.79 7.16 4.93
C VAL A 117 4.89 7.90 6.25
N ASP A 118 3.99 7.55 7.17
CA ASP A 118 3.92 8.06 8.52
C ASP A 118 2.91 7.24 9.34
N ASN A 119 2.84 7.55 10.62
CA ASN A 119 1.77 7.13 11.50
C ASN A 119 0.71 8.24 11.57
N VAL A 120 -0.56 7.92 11.35
CA VAL A 120 -1.67 8.87 11.36
C VAL A 120 -2.65 8.56 12.50
N GLU A 121 -2.90 9.54 13.34
CA GLU A 121 -3.92 9.44 14.39
C GLU A 121 -5.31 9.68 13.79
N LEU A 122 -6.16 8.65 13.85
CA LEU A 122 -7.54 8.70 13.38
C LEU A 122 -8.48 8.44 14.54
N TYR A 123 -9.61 9.13 14.54
CA TYR A 123 -10.70 8.87 15.47
C TYR A 123 -11.81 8.06 14.82
N GLU A 124 -12.57 7.32 15.62
CA GLU A 124 -13.76 6.61 15.14
C GLU A 124 -14.66 7.56 14.33
N GLY A 125 -15.03 7.14 13.13
CA GLY A 125 -15.80 7.94 12.18
C GLY A 125 -14.96 8.75 11.18
N ASP A 126 -13.64 8.88 11.39
CA ASP A 126 -12.75 9.53 10.43
C ASP A 126 -12.60 8.68 9.16
N SER A 127 -12.57 9.34 8.01
CA SER A 127 -12.26 8.75 6.69
C SER A 127 -11.09 9.48 6.05
N LEU A 128 -10.37 8.82 5.14
CA LEU A 128 -9.20 9.35 4.46
C LEU A 128 -9.41 9.36 2.96
N HIS A 129 -9.13 10.50 2.33
CA HIS A 129 -8.88 10.56 0.89
C HIS A 129 -7.39 10.77 0.68
N ILE A 130 -6.74 9.84 -0.01
CA ILE A 130 -5.29 9.85 -0.22
C ILE A 130 -5.01 10.02 -1.70
N TYR A 131 -4.03 10.86 -2.00
CA TYR A 131 -3.60 11.23 -3.33
C TYR A 131 -2.11 10.93 -3.44
N VAL A 132 -1.73 10.12 -4.43
CA VAL A 132 -0.33 9.77 -4.65
C VAL A 132 0.07 10.26 -6.04
N MET A 133 1.20 10.94 -6.11
CA MET A 133 1.80 11.45 -7.35
C MET A 133 3.31 11.25 -7.31
N HIS A 134 3.95 11.01 -8.46
CA HIS A 134 5.41 10.95 -8.49
C HIS A 134 6.01 12.36 -8.44
N HIS A 135 7.21 12.45 -7.86
CA HIS A 135 7.97 13.69 -7.73
C HIS A 135 9.34 13.56 -8.42
N MET A 136 9.32 13.06 -9.64
CA MET A 136 10.52 12.84 -10.45
C MET A 136 10.73 13.95 -11.46
N LYS A 137 11.96 14.17 -11.94
CA LYS A 137 12.24 15.18 -12.98
C LYS A 137 11.75 14.79 -14.38
N ARG A 138 11.52 13.50 -14.62
CA ARG A 138 10.95 13.01 -15.88
C ARG A 138 9.45 13.24 -15.89
N GLU A 139 8.87 13.52 -17.06
CA GLU A 139 7.41 13.71 -17.19
C GLU A 139 6.65 12.40 -16.97
N THR A 140 7.04 11.35 -17.68
CA THR A 140 6.40 10.03 -17.56
C THR A 140 7.38 9.03 -16.98
N MET A 141 6.95 8.30 -15.95
CA MET A 141 7.73 7.28 -15.26
C MET A 141 7.36 5.89 -15.77
N PRO A 142 8.18 5.27 -16.64
CA PRO A 142 7.93 3.92 -17.12
C PRO A 142 8.27 2.87 -16.05
N GLY A 143 7.69 1.68 -16.19
CA GLY A 143 7.99 0.52 -15.36
C GLY A 143 7.41 0.56 -13.95
N ILE A 144 6.48 1.47 -13.70
CA ILE A 144 5.57 1.42 -12.55
C ILE A 144 4.27 0.77 -13.04
N ASN A 145 3.93 -0.40 -12.49
CA ASN A 145 2.74 -1.15 -12.87
C ASN A 145 1.55 -0.80 -11.98
N ASP A 146 1.78 -0.72 -10.67
CA ASP A 146 0.74 -0.43 -9.71
C ASP A 146 1.30 0.44 -8.57
N VAL A 147 0.44 1.31 -8.04
CA VAL A 147 0.67 2.06 -6.80
C VAL A 147 -0.42 1.66 -5.82
N GLY A 148 -0.07 1.48 -4.56
CA GLY A 148 -1.02 1.05 -3.55
C GLY A 148 -0.84 1.75 -2.22
N ILE A 149 -1.88 1.64 -1.39
CA ILE A 149 -1.87 2.09 -0.01
C ILE A 149 -2.18 0.91 0.91
N LEU A 150 -1.33 0.76 1.93
CA LEU A 150 -1.53 -0.15 3.04
C LEU A 150 -1.69 0.67 4.32
N ILE A 151 -2.77 0.42 5.04
CA ILE A 151 -3.02 0.99 6.36
C ILE A 151 -3.26 -0.16 7.34
N SER A 152 -2.48 -0.15 8.41
CA SER A 152 -2.59 -1.11 9.50
C SER A 152 -2.59 -0.42 10.86
N LYS A 153 -3.28 -1.03 11.83
CA LYS A 153 -3.23 -0.65 13.24
C LYS A 153 -2.08 -1.35 13.96
#